data_AF-A0A151RLD4-F1
#
_entry.id   AF-A0A151RLD4-F1
#
_cell.length_a   1.000
_cell.length_b   1.000
_cell.length_c   1.000
_cell.angle_alpha   90.00
_cell.angle_beta   90.00
_cell.angle_gamma   90.00
#
_symmetry.space_group_name_H-M   'P 1'
#
loop_
_entity.id
_entity.type
_entity.pdbx_description
1 polymer ?
#
loop_
_entity_poly.entity_id
_entity_poly.type
_entity_poly.pdbx_seq_one_letter_code
_entity_poly.pdbx_strand_id
1 'polypeptide(L)'
;MTGKHSEWIIDTGASSHMTGNLSLLCGLRDVVGCPVRLPDGKQLMTNKEGTMTLDGGLKVENVLYVPTLSYNLLPISQLTNETNCVVYFTNNLCVMQDCTSKMLIGVGEQ
;
A
#
# COMPACT_ATOMS: atom_id res chain seq x y z
N MET A 1 4.32 -24.38 4.15
CA MET A 1 4.96 -23.12 4.56
C MET A 1 3.86 -22.07 4.65
N THR A 2 3.37 -21.78 5.84
CA THR A 2 2.28 -20.82 6.06
C THR A 2 2.86 -19.41 6.13
N GLY A 3 3.12 -18.81 4.97
CA GLY A 3 3.36 -17.37 4.92
C GLY A 3 2.05 -16.67 5.28
N LYS A 4 2.04 -15.87 6.33
CA LYS A 4 0.93 -14.93 6.57
C LYS A 4 0.85 -14.02 5.34
N HIS A 5 -0.17 -14.20 4.50
CA HIS A 5 -0.50 -13.23 3.48
C HIS A 5 -0.72 -11.89 4.18
N SER A 6 0.10 -10.90 3.83
CA SER A 6 -0.08 -9.55 4.36
C SER A 6 -1.18 -8.93 3.52
N GLU A 7 -2.38 -8.83 4.09
CA GLU A 7 -3.52 -8.29 3.38
C GLU A 7 -3.34 -6.78 3.19
N TRP A 8 -3.40 -6.35 1.93
CA TRP A 8 -3.23 -4.95 1.51
C TRP A 8 -4.55 -4.45 0.96
N ILE A 9 -5.02 -3.33 1.51
CA ILE A 9 -6.19 -2.63 1.01
C ILE A 9 -5.71 -1.61 -0.01
N ILE A 10 -6.22 -1.75 -1.22
CA ILE A 10 -6.09 -0.75 -2.26
C ILE A 10 -7.13 0.34 -1.97
N ASP A 11 -6.68 1.53 -1.59
CA ASP A 11 -7.53 2.58 -1.03
C ASP A 11 -7.49 3.85 -1.89
N THR A 12 -8.66 4.33 -2.32
CA THR A 12 -8.80 5.62 -3.01
C THR A 12 -8.66 6.83 -2.07
N GLY A 13 -8.94 6.64 -0.78
CA GLY A 13 -8.90 7.68 0.25
C GLY A 13 -7.52 7.85 0.88
N ALA A 14 -6.61 6.90 0.67
CA ALA A 14 -5.23 7.01 1.12
C ALA A 14 -4.42 7.95 0.22
N SER A 15 -3.48 8.67 0.81
CA SER A 15 -2.53 9.54 0.09
C SER A 15 -1.10 9.02 0.09
N SER A 16 -0.81 7.97 0.87
CA SER A 16 0.54 7.44 1.06
C SER A 16 0.48 5.95 1.40
N HIS A 17 1.50 5.20 1.00
CA HIS A 17 1.68 3.81 1.42
C HIS A 17 1.89 3.75 2.94
N MET A 18 1.11 2.92 3.64
CA MET A 18 1.17 2.84 5.10
C MET A 18 1.00 1.42 5.62
N THR A 19 1.72 1.08 6.69
CA THR A 19 1.55 -0.18 7.42
C THR A 19 1.73 0.00 8.93
N GLY A 20 0.94 -0.72 9.72
CA GLY A 20 1.17 -0.88 11.16
C GLY A 20 2.12 -2.04 11.51
N ASN A 21 2.69 -2.72 10.52
CA ASN A 21 3.52 -3.89 10.75
C ASN A 21 4.97 -3.69 10.25
N LEU A 22 5.89 -3.46 11.19
CA LEU A 22 7.33 -3.34 10.89
C LEU A 22 7.93 -4.58 10.22
N SER A 23 7.37 -5.77 10.44
CA SER A 23 7.93 -7.00 9.85
C SER A 23 7.76 -7.07 8.33
N LEU A 24 6.93 -6.19 7.75
CA LEU A 24 6.73 -6.10 6.30
C LEU A 24 7.74 -5.18 5.62
N LEU A 25 8.51 -4.43 6.40
CA LEU A 25 9.42 -3.41 5.91
C LEU A 25 10.86 -3.91 5.93
N CYS A 26 11.53 -3.69 4.81
CA CYS A 26 12.97 -3.83 4.61
C CYS A 26 13.58 -2.44 4.43
N GLY A 27 14.88 -2.30 4.73
CA GLY A 27 15.58 -1.03 4.52
C GLY A 27 15.00 0.14 5.32
N LEU A 28 14.53 -0.15 6.54
CA LEU A 28 13.95 0.85 7.44
C LEU A 28 14.90 2.04 7.62
N ARG A 29 14.34 3.24 7.48
CA ARG A 29 15.05 4.51 7.67
C ARG A 29 14.20 5.47 8.48
N ASP A 30 14.89 6.33 9.23
CA ASP A 30 14.23 7.43 9.90
C ASP A 30 13.92 8.55 8.91
N VAL A 31 12.77 9.20 9.11
CA VAL A 31 12.33 10.36 8.35
C VAL A 31 12.00 11.52 9.27
N VAL A 32 12.17 12.74 8.76
CA VAL A 32 11.72 13.95 9.43
C VAL A 32 10.21 13.84 9.62
N GLY A 33 9.72 14.11 10.83
CA GLY A 33 8.36 13.83 11.26
C GLY A 33 7.32 14.14 10.17
N CYS A 34 6.69 13.10 9.66
CA CYS A 34 5.68 13.17 8.62
C CYS A 34 4.29 13.13 9.27
N PRO A 35 3.46 14.18 9.10
CA PRO A 35 2.12 14.19 9.64
C PRO A 35 1.21 13.25 8.83
N VAL A 36 0.58 12.32 9.54
CA VAL A 36 -0.42 11.39 8.98
C VAL A 36 -1.76 11.65 9.64
N ARG A 37 -2.82 11.77 8.84
CA ARG A 37 -4.20 11.89 9.31
C ARG A 37 -4.91 10.56 9.11
N LEU A 38 -5.47 10.02 10.18
CA LEU A 38 -6.22 8.77 10.16
C LEU A 38 -7.71 9.00 9.83
N PRO A 39 -8.45 7.95 9.44
CA PRO A 39 -9.89 8.04 9.19
C PRO A 39 -10.71 8.50 10.39
N ASP A 40 -10.25 8.23 11.62
CA ASP A 40 -10.89 8.70 12.86
C ASP A 40 -10.64 10.19 13.16
N GLY A 41 -9.96 10.89 12.24
CA GLY A 41 -9.62 12.31 12.35
C GLY A 41 -8.39 12.59 13.21
N LYS A 42 -7.79 11.59 13.87
CA LYS A 42 -6.56 11.79 14.64
C LYS A 42 -5.40 12.10 13.69
N GLN A 43 -4.48 12.90 14.20
CA GLN A 43 -3.19 13.16 13.56
C GLN A 43 -2.08 12.54 14.38
N LEU A 44 -1.13 11.92 13.69
CA LEU A 44 0.06 11.33 14.28
C LEU A 44 1.29 11.75 13.47
N MET A 45 2.43 11.79 14.14
CA MET A 45 3.71 12.01 13.49
C MET A 45 4.40 10.66 13.33
N THR A 46 4.62 10.24 12.08
CA THR A 46 5.48 9.09 11.79
C THR A 46 6.90 9.56 11.54
N ASN A 47 7.86 8.77 12.00
CA ASN A 47 9.29 9.04 11.87
C ASN A 47 10.03 7.89 11.20
N LYS A 48 9.33 6.88 10.67
CA LYS A 48 9.93 5.72 10.04
C LYS A 48 9.22 5.38 8.75
N GLU A 49 10.00 4.98 7.76
CA GLU A 49 9.52 4.36 6.54
C GLU A 49 10.47 3.26 6.09
N GLY A 50 10.02 2.46 5.14
CA GLY A 50 10.86 1.47 4.50
C GLY A 50 10.34 1.09 3.12
N THR A 51 10.92 0.02 2.59
CA THR A 51 10.52 -0.60 1.34
C THR A 51 9.87 -1.94 1.63
N MET A 52 8.92 -2.34 0.82
CA MET A 52 8.39 -3.70 0.85
C MET A 52 8.28 -4.29 -0.54
N THR A 53 8.05 -5.60 -0.58
CA THR A 53 7.85 -6.34 -1.81
C THR A 53 6.53 -7.09 -1.69
N LEU A 54 5.59 -6.75 -2.57
CA LEU A 54 4.33 -7.47 -2.71
C LEU A 54 4.57 -8.82 -3.40
N ASP A 55 3.59 -9.70 -3.28
CA ASP A 55 3.55 -10.94 -4.04
C ASP A 55 3.65 -10.62 -5.54
N GLY A 56 4.45 -11.39 -6.28
CA GLY A 56 4.79 -11.09 -7.68
C GLY A 56 6.03 -10.19 -7.85
N GLY A 57 6.66 -9.76 -6.77
CA GLY A 57 7.97 -9.08 -6.80
C GLY A 57 7.90 -7.56 -6.99
N LEU A 58 6.70 -6.98 -6.98
CA LEU A 58 6.51 -5.53 -7.06
C LEU A 58 7.04 -4.86 -5.79
N LYS A 59 8.05 -4.00 -5.93
CA LYS A 59 8.59 -3.23 -4.82
C LYS A 59 7.80 -1.94 -4.64
N VAL A 60 7.43 -1.66 -3.39
CA VAL A 60 6.77 -0.43 -2.97
C VAL A 60 7.71 0.31 -2.03
N GLU A 61 8.11 1.51 -2.42
CA GLU A 61 9.03 2.36 -1.66
C GLU A 61 8.26 3.38 -0.79
N ASN A 62 8.98 4.04 0.13
CA ASN A 62 8.45 5.08 1.00
C ASN A 62 7.18 4.69 1.78
N VAL A 63 7.12 3.43 2.24
CA VAL A 63 5.99 2.94 3.05
C VAL A 63 6.15 3.43 4.48
N LEU A 64 5.25 4.31 4.90
CA LEU A 64 5.23 4.89 6.23
C LEU A 64 4.84 3.83 7.27
N TYR A 65 5.58 3.78 8.37
CA TYR A 65 5.21 2.97 9.52
C TYR A 65 4.28 3.75 10.45
N VAL A 66 3.07 3.23 10.67
CA VAL A 66 2.03 3.84 11.50
C VAL A 66 1.54 2.80 12.51
N PRO A 67 2.10 2.73 13.73
CA PRO A 67 1.84 1.65 14.68
C PRO A 67 0.36 1.41 15.03
N THR A 68 -0.45 2.47 14.96
CA THR A 68 -1.88 2.43 15.29
C THR A 68 -2.76 1.96 14.13
N LEU A 69 -2.17 1.72 12.95
CA LEU A 69 -2.90 1.35 11.75
C LEU A 69 -3.20 -0.14 11.75
N SER A 70 -4.49 -0.49 11.69
CA SER A 70 -4.95 -1.89 11.71
C SER A 70 -4.80 -2.60 10.37
N TYR A 71 -4.71 -1.85 9.27
CA TYR A 71 -4.66 -2.37 7.90
C TYR A 71 -3.48 -1.80 7.14
N ASN A 72 -3.00 -2.53 6.14
CA ASN A 72 -1.95 -2.04 5.27
C ASN A 72 -2.59 -1.37 4.05
N LEU A 73 -2.17 -0.14 3.73
CA LEU A 73 -2.84 0.70 2.73
C LEU A 73 -1.91 0.98 1.55
N LEU A 74 -2.42 0.73 0.34
CA LEU A 74 -1.83 1.20 -0.92
C LEU A 74 -2.77 2.25 -1.54
N PRO A 75 -2.35 3.53 -1.65
CA PRO A 75 -3.12 4.52 -2.37
C PRO A 75 -3.19 4.17 -3.87
N ILE A 76 -4.41 4.11 -4.41
CA ILE A 76 -4.63 3.86 -5.85
C ILE A 76 -3.86 4.86 -6.71
N SER A 77 -3.89 6.14 -6.31
CA SER A 77 -3.29 7.22 -7.07
C SER A 77 -1.78 7.04 -7.28
N GLN A 78 -1.04 6.59 -6.26
CA GLN A 78 0.39 6.33 -6.41
C GLN A 78 0.61 5.05 -7.21
N LEU A 79 -0.15 4.00 -6.92
CA LEU A 79 -0.01 2.71 -7.57
C LEU A 79 -0.22 2.81 -9.09
N THR A 80 -1.25 3.51 -9.56
CA THR A 80 -1.51 3.73 -10.99
C THR A 80 -0.44 4.58 -11.66
N ASN A 81 0.11 5.56 -10.95
CA ASN A 81 1.16 6.45 -11.47
C ASN A 81 2.51 5.73 -11.60
N GLU A 82 2.87 4.91 -10.62
CA GLU A 82 4.17 4.23 -10.56
C GLU A 82 4.23 3.01 -11.47
N THR A 83 3.12 2.27 -11.61
CA THR A 83 3.10 1.00 -12.35
C THR A 83 2.52 1.10 -13.76
N ASN A 84 2.14 2.31 -14.22
CA ASN A 84 1.42 2.52 -15.49
C ASN A 84 0.27 1.52 -15.64
N CYS A 85 -0.57 1.42 -14.61
CA CYS A 85 -1.69 0.49 -14.58
C CYS A 85 -3.03 1.23 -14.55
N VAL A 86 -4.08 0.49 -14.90
CA VAL A 86 -5.47 0.91 -14.74
C VAL A 86 -6.17 -0.01 -13.75
N VAL A 87 -7.04 0.57 -12.93
CA VAL A 87 -7.87 -0.15 -11.96
C VAL A 87 -9.31 -0.14 -12.45
N TYR A 88 -9.91 -1.32 -12.58
CA TYR A 88 -11.34 -1.49 -12.88
C TYR A 88 -12.08 -1.94 -11.63
N PHE A 89 -13.23 -1.33 -11.40
CA PHE A 89 -14.17 -1.78 -10.37
C PHE A 89 -15.34 -2.50 -11.04
N THR A 90 -15.64 -3.69 -10.53
CA THR A 90 -16.85 -4.45 -10.84
C THR A 90 -17.70 -4.55 -9.59
N ASN A 91 -18.85 -5.23 -9.66
CA ASN A 91 -19.73 -5.40 -8.50
C ASN A 91 -19.06 -6.08 -7.30
N ASN A 92 -18.08 -6.96 -7.55
CA ASN A 92 -17.48 -7.80 -6.50
C ASN A 92 -15.95 -7.71 -6.44
N LEU A 93 -15.32 -7.10 -7.45
CA LEU A 93 -13.86 -7.15 -7.61
C LEU A 93 -13.28 -5.79 -7.96
N CYS A 94 -12.05 -5.59 -7.51
CA CYS A 94 -11.12 -4.58 -7.98
C CYS A 94 -10.04 -5.29 -8.82
N VAL A 95 -9.85 -4.87 -10.07
CA VAL A 95 -8.92 -5.51 -11.02
C VAL A 95 -7.87 -4.51 -11.46
N MET A 96 -6.60 -4.84 -11.23
CA MET A 96 -5.46 -4.07 -11.69
C MET A 96 -4.87 -4.67 -12.96
N GLN A 97 -4.77 -3.86 -14.01
CA GLN A 97 -4.23 -4.27 -15.30
C GLN A 97 -3.07 -3.36 -15.74
N ASP A 98 -1.97 -3.97 -16.17
CA ASP A 98 -0.85 -3.25 -16.76
C ASP A 98 -1.25 -2.63 -18.10
N CYS A 99 -1.03 -1.34 -18.29
CA CYS A 99 -1.47 -0.66 -19.51
C CYS A 99 -0.64 -1.04 -20.74
N THR A 100 0.58 -1.56 -20.57
CA THR A 100 1.52 -1.84 -21.66
C THR A 100 1.28 -3.22 -22.26
N SER A 101 1.41 -4.25 -21.43
CA SER A 101 1.25 -5.67 -21.75
C SER A 101 -0.22 -6.13 -21.75
N LYS A 102 -1.12 -5.35 -21.13
CA LYS A 102 -2.52 -5.72 -20.86
C LYS A 102 -2.69 -6.93 -19.94
N MET A 103 -1.60 -7.35 -19.27
CA MET A 103 -1.61 -8.46 -18.34
C MET A 103 -2.21 -8.04 -16.99
N LEU A 104 -2.79 -9.03 -16.31
CA LEU A 104 -3.31 -8.87 -14.96
C LEU A 104 -2.15 -8.67 -13.97
N ILE A 105 -2.20 -7.60 -13.19
CA ILE A 105 -1.26 -7.35 -12.09
C ILE A 105 -1.80 -7.97 -10.80
N GLY A 106 -3.10 -7.79 -10.53
CA GLY A 106 -3.72 -8.26 -9.30
C GLY A 106 -5.24 -8.12 -9.30
N VAL A 107 -5.87 -8.86 -8.40
CA VAL A 107 -7.32 -8.80 -8.13
C VAL A 107 -7.53 -8.73 -6.62
N GLY A 108 -8.43 -7.84 -6.19
CA GLY A 108 -8.95 -7.79 -4.83
C GLY A 108 -10.47 -7.94 -4.81
N GLU A 109 -11.00 -8.45 -3.71
CA GLU A 109 -12.44 -8.47 -3.43
C GLU A 109 -12.86 -7.13 -2.79
N GLN A 110 -14.11 -6.69 -3.03
CA GLN A 110 -14.68 -5.47 -2.49
C GLN A 110 -15.37 -5.68 -1.14
#